data_AF-W4QPR8-F1
#
_entry.id   AF-W4QPR8-F1
#
_cell.length_a   1.000
_cell.length_b   1.000
_cell.length_c   1.000
_cell.angle_alpha   90.00
_cell.angle_beta   90.00
_cell.angle_gamma   90.00
#
_symmetry.space_group_name_H-M   'P 1'
#
loop_
_entity.id
_entity.type
_entity.pdbx_description
1 polymer ?
#
loop_
_entity_poly.entity_id
_entity_poly.type
_entity_poly.pdbx_seq_one_letter_code
_entity_poly.pdbx_strand_id
1 'polypeptide(L)'
;MIYFFIGGIWYTFYQFQVTFLQVDPSVSALSSVHFHFSSAIVPIFIGMLGRIMVKKSWYSWLVVIDIIGPILIAVGIVLSKPLEIIGVSIFACNIVIYSTYLLLKIKNSTKKNSGNSFLILSSLAFYSIIVLSIYYPVAKRYFSVTIMDMVPIYGSLHAFGFVLFGLIGWILMTNYLNKGVN
;
A
#
# COMPACT_ATOMS: atom_id res chain seq x y z
N MET A 1 -5.71 12.27 1.73
CA MET A 1 -6.51 13.01 0.72
C MET A 1 -5.64 13.55 -0.40
N ILE A 2 -4.52 14.22 -0.11
CA ILE A 2 -3.60 14.72 -1.17
C ILE A 2 -3.12 13.62 -2.14
N TYR A 3 -2.88 12.40 -1.66
CA TYR A 3 -2.45 11.28 -2.50
C TYR A 3 -3.51 10.78 -3.48
N PHE A 4 -4.80 10.91 -3.17
CA PHE A 4 -5.85 10.63 -4.15
C PHE A 4 -5.80 11.63 -5.31
N PHE A 5 -5.60 12.91 -5.00
CA PHE A 5 -5.47 13.95 -6.01
C PHE A 5 -4.23 13.73 -6.89
N ILE A 6 -3.08 13.42 -6.28
CA ILE A 6 -1.85 13.08 -7.02
C ILE A 6 -2.07 11.85 -7.91
N GLY A 7 -2.70 10.79 -7.38
CA GLY A 7 -3.06 9.62 -8.17
C GLY A 7 -3.97 9.98 -9.36
N GLY A 8 -4.92 10.89 -9.16
CA GLY A 8 -5.80 11.39 -10.22
C GLY A 8 -5.03 12.09 -11.34
N ILE A 9 -4.04 12.92 -11.01
CA ILE A 9 -3.14 13.55 -12.00
C ILE A 9 -2.43 12.49 -12.85
N TRP A 10 -1.82 11.49 -12.20
CA TRP A 10 -1.14 10.40 -12.92
C TRP A 10 -2.10 9.60 -13.80
N TYR A 11 -3.33 9.36 -13.33
CA TYR A 11 -4.37 8.71 -14.13
C TYR A 11 -4.74 9.54 -15.36
N THR A 12 -4.89 10.85 -15.22
CA THR A 12 -5.15 11.76 -16.34
C THR A 12 -4.04 11.71 -17.39
N PHE A 13 -2.77 11.74 -16.97
CA PHE A 13 -1.66 11.62 -17.92
C PHE A 13 -1.68 10.29 -18.68
N TYR A 14 -1.97 9.19 -17.98
CA TYR A 14 -2.17 7.91 -18.65
C TYR A 14 -3.35 7.94 -19.63
N GLN A 15 -4.51 8.46 -19.23
CA GLN A 15 -5.72 8.42 -20.05
C GLN A 15 -5.57 9.23 -21.35
N PHE A 16 -4.86 10.35 -21.31
CA PHE A 16 -4.57 11.17 -22.48
C PHE A 16 -3.26 10.81 -23.18
N GLN A 17 -2.58 9.73 -22.75
CA GLN A 17 -1.29 9.27 -23.29
C GLN A 17 -0.23 10.39 -23.30
N VAL A 18 -0.23 11.23 -22.27
CA VAL A 18 0.69 12.36 -22.12
C VAL A 18 1.94 11.90 -21.38
N THR A 19 3.10 12.08 -22.01
CA THR A 19 4.40 12.01 -21.33
C THR A 19 4.64 13.31 -20.57
N PHE A 20 4.81 13.23 -19.25
CA PHE A 20 5.04 14.38 -18.38
C PHE A 20 6.30 14.17 -17.55
N LEU A 21 7.19 15.16 -17.49
CA LEU A 21 8.47 15.08 -16.76
C LEU A 21 9.29 13.81 -17.09
N GLN A 22 9.33 13.43 -18.38
CA GLN A 22 10.01 12.22 -18.88
C GLN A 22 9.41 10.89 -18.38
N VAL A 23 8.22 10.93 -17.78
CA VAL A 23 7.51 9.73 -17.31
C VAL A 23 6.55 9.25 -18.39
N ASP A 24 6.74 8.00 -18.83
CA ASP A 24 5.87 7.37 -19.82
C ASP A 24 4.44 7.15 -19.29
N PRO A 25 3.42 7.13 -20.17
CA PRO A 25 2.04 6.85 -19.79
C PRO A 25 1.86 5.52 -19.03
N SER A 26 2.63 4.48 -19.37
CA SER A 26 2.56 3.18 -18.68
C SER A 26 3.03 3.27 -17.22
N VAL A 27 4.06 4.08 -16.95
CA VAL A 27 4.52 4.36 -15.59
C VAL A 27 3.51 5.23 -14.86
N SER A 28 2.86 6.17 -15.56
CA SER A 28 1.75 6.97 -15.00
C SER A 28 0.56 6.10 -14.57
N ALA A 29 0.21 5.07 -15.34
CA ALA A 29 -0.83 4.11 -14.97
C ALA A 29 -0.51 3.38 -13.66
N LEU A 30 0.71 2.84 -13.54
CA LEU A 30 1.15 2.14 -12.33
C LEU A 30 1.26 3.11 -11.12
N SER A 31 1.73 4.33 -11.35
CA SER A 31 1.83 5.37 -10.31
C SER A 31 0.46 5.75 -9.78
N SER A 32 -0.54 5.90 -10.66
CA SER A 32 -1.92 6.16 -10.26
C SER A 32 -2.44 5.10 -9.29
N VAL A 33 -2.24 3.83 -9.61
CA VAL A 33 -2.64 2.71 -8.73
C VAL A 33 -1.94 2.81 -7.37
N HIS A 34 -0.63 3.06 -7.37
CA HIS A 34 0.15 3.19 -6.14
C HIS A 34 -0.36 4.33 -5.25
N PHE A 35 -0.59 5.52 -5.82
CA PHE A 35 -1.04 6.68 -5.07
C PHE A 35 -2.47 6.55 -4.54
N HIS A 36 -3.39 5.98 -5.32
CA HIS A 36 -4.78 5.78 -4.88
C HIS A 36 -4.91 4.72 -3.79
N PHE A 37 -4.29 3.56 -3.95
CA PHE A 37 -4.57 2.42 -3.06
C PHE A 37 -3.53 2.23 -1.97
N SER A 38 -2.26 2.53 -2.24
CA SER A 38 -1.22 2.38 -1.22
C SER A 38 -1.01 3.71 -0.48
N SER A 39 -0.54 4.75 -1.17
CA SER A 39 -0.16 6.01 -0.53
C SER A 39 -1.32 6.71 0.17
N ALA A 40 -2.55 6.64 -0.35
CA ALA A 40 -3.69 7.31 0.28
C ALA A 40 -4.33 6.51 1.43
N ILE A 41 -4.34 5.17 1.37
CA ILE A 41 -5.05 4.32 2.33
C ILE A 41 -4.15 3.87 3.48
N VAL A 42 -2.87 3.61 3.24
CA VAL A 42 -1.94 3.18 4.31
C VAL A 42 -1.91 4.16 5.49
N PRO A 43 -1.95 5.50 5.31
CA PRO A 43 -2.03 6.43 6.44
C PRO A 43 -3.28 6.22 7.31
N ILE A 44 -4.40 5.84 6.69
CA ILE A 44 -5.64 5.53 7.39
C ILE A 44 -5.45 4.26 8.23
N PHE A 45 -4.85 3.22 7.65
CA PHE A 45 -4.56 1.96 8.35
C PHE A 45 -3.56 2.14 9.49
N ILE A 46 -2.49 2.91 9.28
CA ILE A 46 -1.52 3.24 10.32
C ILE A 46 -2.19 4.07 11.43
N GLY A 47 -3.09 5.01 11.10
CA GLY A 47 -3.87 5.75 12.09
C GLY A 47 -4.79 4.85 12.92
N MET A 48 -5.46 3.88 12.28
CA MET A 48 -6.27 2.86 12.97
C MET A 48 -5.42 1.98 13.88
N LEU A 49 -4.26 1.55 13.40
CA LEU A 49 -3.27 0.81 14.19
C LEU A 49 -2.77 1.62 15.39
N GLY A 50 -2.57 2.93 15.22
CA GLY A 50 -2.17 3.85 16.29
C GLY A 50 -3.08 3.79 17.50
N ARG A 51 -4.40 3.63 17.31
CA ARG A 51 -5.39 3.52 18.39
C ARG A 51 -5.15 2.30 19.30
N ILE A 52 -4.51 1.26 18.78
CA ILE A 52 -4.14 0.05 19.56
C ILE A 52 -2.64 0.01 19.93
N MET A 53 -1.85 0.99 19.48
CA MET A 53 -0.38 1.01 19.58
C MET A 53 0.21 2.22 20.33
N VAL A 54 -0.61 3.10 20.90
CA VAL A 54 -0.28 4.45 21.44
C VAL A 54 1.02 4.54 22.29
N LYS A 55 1.53 3.44 22.85
CA LYS A 55 2.72 3.44 23.73
C LYS A 55 4.03 2.92 23.10
N LYS A 56 4.08 2.59 21.81
CA LYS A 56 5.30 2.06 21.16
C LYS A 56 6.09 3.17 20.48
N SER A 57 7.33 3.41 20.94
CA SER A 57 8.22 4.47 20.43
C SER A 57 8.52 4.38 18.92
N TRP A 58 8.52 3.18 18.35
CA TRP A 58 8.77 2.97 16.93
C TRP A 58 7.58 3.27 16.01
N TYR A 59 6.36 3.40 16.57
CA TYR A 59 5.16 3.70 15.78
C TYR A 59 5.27 5.07 15.06
N SER A 60 5.86 6.07 15.71
CA SER A 60 6.07 7.39 15.11
C SER A 60 6.90 7.32 13.82
N TRP A 61 7.87 6.41 13.75
CA TRP A 61 8.66 6.19 12.53
C TRP A 61 7.80 5.60 11.41
N LEU A 62 6.86 4.69 11.71
CA LEU A 62 5.93 4.19 10.70
C LEU A 62 5.13 5.32 10.07
N VAL A 63 4.63 6.24 10.90
CA VAL A 63 3.82 7.39 10.45
C VAL A 63 4.66 8.32 9.57
N VAL A 64 5.88 8.65 9.99
CA VAL A 64 6.76 9.55 9.23
C VAL A 64 7.13 8.92 7.87
N ILE A 65 7.52 7.65 7.86
CA ILE A 65 7.88 6.94 6.62
C ILE A 65 6.68 6.84 5.68
N ASP A 66 5.48 6.62 6.22
CA ASP A 66 4.27 6.52 5.41
C ASP A 66 3.85 7.85 4.78
N ILE A 67 4.03 8.96 5.50
CA ILE A 67 3.75 10.29 4.97
C ILE A 67 4.82 10.70 3.95
N ILE A 68 6.11 10.47 4.21
CA ILE A 68 7.19 10.98 3.36
C ILE A 68 7.50 10.02 2.19
N GLY A 69 7.31 8.71 2.39
CA GLY A 69 7.66 7.66 1.43
C GLY A 69 7.08 7.88 0.04
N PRO A 70 5.76 8.11 -0.11
CA PRO A 70 5.16 8.37 -1.42
C PRO A 70 5.71 9.61 -2.13
N ILE A 71 6.11 10.65 -1.38
CA ILE A 71 6.76 11.85 -1.95
C ILE A 71 8.14 11.49 -2.48
N LEU A 72 8.92 10.74 -1.70
CA LEU A 72 10.24 10.25 -2.11
C LEU A 72 10.15 9.38 -3.38
N ILE A 73 9.12 8.53 -3.47
CA ILE A 73 8.83 7.73 -4.67
C ILE A 73 8.51 8.64 -5.86
N ALA A 74 7.61 9.62 -5.70
CA ALA A 74 7.25 10.56 -6.77
C ALA A 74 8.48 11.29 -7.32
N VAL A 75 9.33 11.78 -6.42
CA VAL A 75 10.58 12.48 -6.77
C VAL A 75 11.55 11.52 -7.47
N GLY A 76 11.66 10.28 -6.98
CA GLY A 76 12.47 9.24 -7.61
C GLY A 76 12.05 8.90 -9.03
N ILE A 77 10.75 8.74 -9.28
CA ILE A 77 10.19 8.46 -10.61
C ILE A 77 10.61 9.55 -11.61
N VAL A 78 10.63 10.82 -11.18
CA VAL A 78 10.94 11.96 -12.06
C VAL A 78 12.45 12.19 -12.21
N LEU A 79 13.23 12.06 -11.14
CA LEU A 79 14.62 12.52 -11.12
C LEU A 79 15.67 11.40 -11.26
N SER A 80 15.42 10.21 -10.70
CA SER A 80 16.49 9.21 -10.55
C SER A 80 15.96 7.82 -10.23
N LYS A 81 16.27 6.85 -11.10
CA LYS A 81 15.85 5.45 -10.91
C LYS A 81 16.38 4.82 -9.61
N PRO A 82 17.65 5.01 -9.20
CA PRO A 82 18.11 4.58 -7.87
C PRO A 82 17.28 5.16 -6.71
N LEU A 83 16.91 6.44 -6.79
CA LEU A 83 16.11 7.09 -5.75
C LEU A 83 14.70 6.51 -5.68
N GLU A 84 14.08 6.22 -6.83
CA GLU A 84 12.81 5.50 -6.91
C GLU A 84 12.90 4.14 -6.19
N ILE A 85 13.93 3.34 -6.50
CA ILE A 85 14.11 2.01 -5.90
C ILE A 85 14.24 2.11 -4.39
N ILE A 86 15.03 3.07 -3.89
CA ILE A 86 15.20 3.30 -2.45
C ILE A 86 13.86 3.70 -1.82
N GLY A 87 13.15 4.66 -2.41
CA GLY A 87 11.86 5.14 -1.91
C GLY A 87 10.80 4.03 -1.85
N VAL A 88 10.66 3.26 -2.94
CA VAL A 88 9.71 2.14 -3.02
C VAL A 88 10.08 1.06 -2.00
N SER A 89 11.38 0.75 -1.84
CA SER A 89 11.84 -0.25 -0.87
C SER A 89 11.54 0.16 0.57
N ILE A 90 11.85 1.41 0.95
CA ILE A 90 11.57 1.94 2.29
C ILE A 90 10.07 1.89 2.58
N PHE A 91 9.25 2.35 1.65
CA PHE A 91 7.80 2.38 1.80
C PHE A 91 7.19 0.97 1.87
N ALA A 92 7.65 0.05 1.01
CA ALA A 92 7.25 -1.34 1.05
C ALA A 92 7.61 -2.01 2.39
N CYS A 93 8.84 -1.81 2.88
CA CYS A 93 9.26 -2.30 4.20
C CYS A 93 8.37 -1.76 5.32
N ASN A 94 7.96 -0.50 5.26
CA ASN A 94 7.05 0.11 6.23
C ASN A 94 5.72 -0.66 6.33
N ILE A 95 5.12 -0.97 5.18
CA ILE A 95 3.85 -1.71 5.13
C ILE A 95 4.05 -3.19 5.50
N VAL A 96 5.21 -3.79 5.20
CA VAL A 96 5.57 -5.13 5.70
C VAL A 96 5.64 -5.15 7.23
N ILE A 97 6.27 -4.14 7.85
CA ILE A 97 6.34 -4.04 9.33
C ILE A 97 4.93 -3.90 9.90
N TYR A 98 4.11 -3.01 9.33
CA TYR A 98 2.69 -2.85 9.70
C TYR A 98 1.94 -4.19 9.61
N SER A 99 2.03 -4.88 8.48
CA SER A 99 1.29 -6.13 8.22
C SER A 99 1.77 -7.26 9.13
N THR A 100 3.08 -7.41 9.30
CA THR A 100 3.68 -8.40 10.21
C THR A 100 3.21 -8.17 11.64
N TYR A 101 3.27 -6.92 12.10
CA TYR A 101 2.85 -6.57 13.46
C TYR A 101 1.36 -6.87 13.67
N LEU A 102 0.52 -6.52 12.71
CA LEU A 102 -0.92 -6.77 12.77
C LEU A 102 -1.22 -8.28 12.86
N LEU A 103 -0.56 -9.09 12.02
CA LEU A 103 -0.67 -10.55 12.04
C LEU A 103 -0.24 -11.14 13.39
N LEU A 104 0.89 -10.68 13.96
CA LEU A 104 1.35 -11.10 15.28
C LEU A 104 0.35 -10.74 16.38
N LYS A 105 -0.25 -9.54 16.31
CA LYS A 105 -1.25 -9.08 17.27
C LYS A 105 -2.52 -9.94 17.21
N ILE A 106 -2.97 -10.26 16.01
CA ILE A 106 -4.14 -11.13 15.78
C ILE A 106 -3.85 -12.54 16.27
N LYS A 107 -2.68 -13.10 15.94
CA LYS A 107 -2.26 -14.45 16.37
C LYS A 107 -2.24 -14.59 17.90
N ASN A 108 -1.77 -13.56 18.60
CA ASN A 108 -1.65 -13.57 20.06
C ASN A 108 -2.94 -13.12 20.79
N SER A 109 -3.99 -12.72 20.07
CA SER A 109 -5.26 -12.35 20.67
C SER A 109 -6.10 -13.58 21.01
N THR A 110 -6.54 -13.67 22.27
CA THR A 110 -7.48 -14.71 22.72
C THR A 110 -8.92 -14.42 22.26
N LYS A 111 -9.23 -13.16 21.93
CA LYS A 111 -10.53 -12.73 21.42
C LYS A 111 -10.50 -12.68 19.90
N LYS A 112 -11.21 -13.60 19.25
CA LYS A 112 -11.38 -13.63 17.79
C LYS A 112 -12.63 -12.85 17.41
N ASN A 113 -12.48 -11.95 16.43
CA ASN A 113 -13.58 -11.25 15.79
C ASN A 113 -13.51 -11.49 14.28
N SER A 114 -14.67 -11.44 13.61
CA SER A 114 -14.83 -11.44 12.15
C SER A 114 -13.85 -10.51 11.42
N GLY A 115 -13.53 -9.34 12.01
CA GLY A 115 -12.55 -8.40 11.45
C GLY A 115 -11.14 -8.97 11.30
N ASN A 116 -10.74 -9.93 12.14
CA ASN A 116 -9.40 -10.52 12.10
C ASN A 116 -9.14 -11.25 10.77
N SER A 117 -10.13 -11.99 10.26
CA SER A 117 -9.98 -12.73 9.00
C SER A 117 -9.73 -11.78 7.82
N PHE A 118 -10.46 -10.66 7.77
CA PHE A 118 -10.28 -9.65 6.74
C PHE A 118 -8.91 -8.94 6.84
N LEU A 119 -8.44 -8.64 8.05
CA LEU A 119 -7.10 -8.07 8.25
C LEU A 119 -5.97 -9.04 7.88
N ILE A 120 -6.17 -10.35 8.11
CA ILE A 120 -5.25 -11.39 7.63
C ILE A 120 -5.22 -11.43 6.10
N LEU A 121 -6.39 -11.47 5.46
CA LEU A 121 -6.49 -11.47 3.99
C LEU A 121 -5.85 -10.22 3.38
N SER A 122 -6.08 -9.05 3.98
CA SER A 122 -5.44 -7.78 3.59
C SER A 122 -3.91 -7.87 3.68
N SER A 123 -3.39 -8.37 4.80
CA SER A 123 -1.94 -8.54 4.99
C SER A 123 -1.34 -9.51 3.98
N LEU A 124 -2.01 -10.65 3.73
CA LEU A 124 -1.58 -11.64 2.74
C LEU A 124 -1.58 -11.08 1.32
N ALA A 125 -2.61 -10.31 0.95
CA ALA A 125 -2.67 -9.63 -0.34
C ALA A 125 -1.48 -8.67 -0.52
N PHE A 126 -1.09 -7.94 0.53
CA PHE A 126 0.09 -7.09 0.48
C PHE A 126 1.39 -7.89 0.27
N TYR A 127 1.57 -9.04 0.96
CA TYR A 127 2.72 -9.90 0.67
C TYR A 127 2.72 -10.42 -0.77
N SER A 128 1.56 -10.79 -1.32
CA SER A 128 1.44 -11.18 -2.74
C SER A 128 1.85 -10.04 -3.69
N ILE A 129 1.48 -8.80 -3.38
CA ILE A 129 1.90 -7.60 -4.12
C ILE A 129 3.43 -7.47 -4.12
N ILE A 130 4.09 -7.67 -2.98
CA ILE A 130 5.56 -7.63 -2.88
C ILE A 130 6.20 -8.72 -3.72
N VAL A 131 5.72 -9.97 -3.62
CA VAL A 131 6.25 -11.08 -4.42
C VAL A 131 6.08 -10.79 -5.92
N LEU A 132 4.90 -10.32 -6.33
CA LEU A 132 4.65 -9.93 -7.73
C LEU A 132 5.60 -8.82 -8.19
N SER A 133 5.86 -7.82 -7.34
CA SER A 133 6.77 -6.70 -7.65
C SER A 133 8.22 -7.16 -7.83
N ILE A 134 8.69 -8.08 -6.98
CA ILE A 134 10.04 -8.66 -7.08
C ILE A 134 10.16 -9.58 -8.29
N TYR A 135 9.09 -10.31 -8.63
CA TYR A 135 9.06 -11.21 -9.77
C TYR A 135 8.95 -10.50 -11.11
N TYR A 136 8.30 -9.33 -11.16
CA TYR A 136 8.02 -8.60 -12.40
C TYR A 136 9.25 -8.36 -13.31
N PRO A 137 10.43 -7.92 -12.82
CA PRO A 137 11.62 -7.76 -13.65
C PRO A 137 12.07 -9.06 -14.33
N VAL A 138 11.93 -10.20 -13.64
CA VAL A 138 12.21 -11.53 -14.21
C VAL A 138 11.17 -11.85 -15.28
N ALA A 139 9.89 -11.61 -14.98
CA ALA A 139 8.80 -11.85 -15.92
C ALA A 139 8.94 -11.04 -17.21
N LYS A 140 9.30 -9.76 -17.08
CA LYS A 140 9.57 -8.85 -18.19
C LYS A 140 10.72 -9.35 -19.08
N ARG A 141 11.78 -9.90 -18.48
CA ARG A 141 12.97 -10.36 -19.21
C ARG A 141 12.74 -11.67 -19.97
N TYR A 142 12.02 -12.62 -19.40
CA TYR A 142 11.91 -13.98 -19.94
C TYR A 142 10.58 -14.29 -20.63
N PHE A 143 9.51 -13.56 -20.30
CA PHE A 143 8.16 -13.83 -20.81
C PHE A 143 7.53 -12.62 -21.52
N SER A 144 8.32 -11.58 -21.80
CA SER A 144 7.88 -10.34 -22.49
C SER A 144 6.68 -9.65 -21.83
N VAL A 145 6.49 -9.85 -20.51
CA VAL A 145 5.41 -9.22 -19.75
C VAL A 145 5.64 -7.72 -19.65
N THR A 146 4.65 -6.93 -20.08
CA THR A 146 4.71 -5.47 -20.06
C THR A 146 4.22 -4.91 -18.72
N ILE A 147 4.46 -3.62 -18.47
CA ILE A 147 3.89 -2.93 -17.29
C ILE A 147 2.35 -2.98 -17.35
N MET A 148 1.78 -2.85 -18.55
CA MET A 148 0.33 -2.82 -18.73
C MET A 148 -0.34 -4.16 -18.41
N ASP A 149 0.36 -5.28 -18.63
CA ASP A 149 -0.14 -6.61 -18.22
C ASP A 149 -0.17 -6.77 -16.70
N MET A 150 0.74 -6.08 -15.99
CA MET A 150 0.83 -6.13 -14.53
C MET A 150 -0.23 -5.25 -13.86
N VAL A 151 -0.56 -4.08 -14.44
CA VAL A 151 -1.44 -3.08 -13.82
C VAL A 151 -2.78 -3.64 -13.34
N PRO A 152 -3.53 -4.46 -14.11
CA PRO A 152 -4.81 -5.03 -13.65
C PRO A 152 -4.65 -5.95 -12.44
N ILE A 153 -3.62 -6.81 -12.43
CA ILE A 153 -3.37 -7.77 -11.36
C ILE A 153 -2.92 -7.04 -10.10
N TYR A 154 -1.91 -6.18 -10.25
CA TYR A 154 -1.34 -5.37 -9.18
C TYR A 154 -2.39 -4.43 -8.57
N GLY A 155 -3.15 -3.74 -9.42
CA GLY A 155 -4.21 -2.83 -9.01
C GLY A 155 -5.38 -3.55 -8.34
N SER A 156 -5.80 -4.71 -8.84
CA SER A 156 -6.87 -5.50 -8.20
C SER A 156 -6.45 -6.02 -6.84
N LEU A 157 -5.21 -6.51 -6.71
CA LEU A 157 -4.67 -6.93 -5.41
C LEU A 157 -4.61 -5.77 -4.42
N HIS A 158 -4.23 -4.57 -4.86
CA HIS A 158 -4.25 -3.38 -4.00
C HIS A 158 -5.66 -2.97 -3.62
N ALA A 159 -6.57 -2.84 -4.58
CA ALA A 159 -7.92 -2.34 -4.36
C ALA A 159 -8.79 -3.31 -3.55
N PHE A 160 -8.88 -4.57 -3.98
CA PHE A 160 -9.78 -5.55 -3.38
C PHE A 160 -9.08 -6.36 -2.28
N GLY A 161 -7.84 -6.79 -2.54
CA GLY A 161 -7.09 -7.59 -1.59
C GLY A 161 -6.66 -6.77 -0.37
N PHE A 162 -5.85 -5.73 -0.58
CA PHE A 162 -5.29 -4.96 0.51
C PHE A 162 -6.28 -3.95 1.10
N VAL A 163 -6.83 -3.05 0.26
CA VAL A 163 -7.64 -1.91 0.72
C VAL A 163 -9.03 -2.34 1.19
N LEU A 164 -9.83 -3.01 0.36
CA LEU A 164 -11.21 -3.37 0.71
C LEU A 164 -11.24 -4.27 1.96
N PHE A 165 -10.48 -5.36 1.97
CA PHE A 165 -10.43 -6.23 3.16
C PHE A 165 -9.82 -5.52 4.36
N GLY A 166 -8.82 -4.66 4.18
CA GLY A 166 -8.25 -3.89 5.29
C GLY A 166 -9.28 -2.95 5.93
N LEU A 167 -10.06 -2.23 5.12
CA LEU A 167 -11.12 -1.34 5.59
C LEU A 167 -12.22 -2.11 6.33
N ILE A 168 -12.75 -3.19 5.73
CA ILE A 168 -13.77 -4.04 6.37
C ILE A 168 -13.24 -4.58 7.69
N GLY A 169 -12.01 -5.10 7.69
CA GLY A 169 -11.36 -5.65 8.88
C GLY A 169 -11.24 -4.64 10.01
N TRP A 170 -10.77 -3.43 9.72
CA TRP A 170 -10.63 -2.37 10.72
C TRP A 170 -11.97 -1.84 11.24
N ILE A 171 -12.99 -1.70 10.38
CA ILE A 171 -14.34 -1.28 10.80
C ILE A 171 -14.92 -2.29 11.78
N LEU A 172 -14.89 -3.59 11.43
CA LEU A 172 -15.40 -4.66 12.27
C LEU A 172 -14.61 -4.78 13.58
N MET A 173 -13.29 -4.64 13.53
CA MET A 173 -12.42 -4.66 14.71
C MET A 173 -12.72 -3.51 15.66
N THR A 174 -12.81 -2.29 15.13
CA THR A 174 -13.09 -1.08 15.94
C THR A 174 -14.47 -1.16 16.60
N ASN A 175 -15.49 -1.60 15.86
CA ASN A 175 -16.84 -1.78 16.40
C ASN A 175 -16.87 -2.82 17.53
N TYR A 176 -16.10 -3.91 17.40
CA TYR A 176 -15.99 -4.92 18.45
C TYR A 176 -15.30 -4.37 19.71
N LEU A 177 -14.23 -3.59 19.54
CA LEU A 177 -13.53 -2.95 20.66
C LEU A 177 -14.45 -1.99 21.41
N ASN A 178 -15.26 -1.20 20.71
CA ASN A 178 -16.20 -0.26 21.33
C ASN A 178 -17.33 -0.98 22.09
N LYS A 179 -17.82 -2.12 21.59
CA LYS A 179 -18.85 -2.92 22.27
C LYS A 179 -18.38 -3.57 23.57
N GLY A 180 -17.08 -3.81 23.74
CA GLY A 180 -16.52 -4.41 24.95
C GLY A 180 -16.18 -3.40 26.07
N VAL A 181 -16.42 -2.11 25.83
CA VAL A 181 -16.16 -1.02 26.79
C VAL A 181 -17.46 -0.50 27.43
N ASN A 182 -18.62 -0.83 26.83
CA ASN A 182 -19.96 -0.62 27.41
C ASN A 182 -20.44 -1.89 28.11
#